data_AF-A0AAW1HLI9-F1
#
_entry.id   AF-A0AAW1HLI9-F1
#
_cell.length_a   1.000
_cell.length_b   1.000
_cell.length_c   1.000
_cell.angle_alpha   90.00
_cell.angle_beta   90.00
_cell.angle_gamma   90.00
#
_symmetry.space_group_name_H-M   'P 1'
#
loop_
_entity.id
_entity.type
_entity.pdbx_description
1 polymer ?
#
loop_
_entity_poly.entity_id
_entity_poly.type
_entity_poly.pdbx_seq_one_letter_code
_entity_poly.pdbx_strand_id
1 'polypeptide(L)' 'MTSSSMNVLCKHNISPIEQTVKKNGANRGRRFLRCPNWKIDDCGFFQWVEGGASTCSRSSSLLTEENKFDKKNVQL' A
#
# COMPACT_ATOMS: atom_id res chain seq x y z
N MET A 1 -19.03 4.80 -11.01
CA MET A 1 -18.07 5.71 -10.36
C MET A 1 -16.69 5.05 -10.48
N THR A 2 -16.03 5.21 -11.63
CA THR A 2 -14.77 4.50 -11.90
C THR A 2 -13.63 5.19 -11.16
N SER A 3 -13.19 4.51 -10.10
CA SER A 3 -11.81 4.39 -9.63
C SER A 3 -10.94 5.64 -9.71
N SER A 4 -10.68 6.20 -8.53
CA SER A 4 -9.65 7.19 -8.22
C SER A 4 -8.42 7.06 -9.12
N SER A 5 -8.35 7.89 -10.17
CA SER A 5 -7.08 8.26 -10.80
C SER A 5 -6.26 8.98 -9.75
N MET A 6 -5.55 8.20 -8.93
CA MET A 6 -4.58 8.70 -7.97
C MET A 6 -3.56 9.53 -8.78
N ASN A 7 -3.61 10.86 -8.64
CA ASN A 7 -2.64 11.77 -9.22
C ASN A 7 -1.32 11.63 -8.44
N VAL A 8 -0.62 10.53 -8.68
CA VAL A 8 0.69 10.24 -8.09
C VAL A 8 1.73 10.86 -8.99
N LEU A 9 2.56 11.74 -8.44
CA LEU A 9 3.70 12.36 -9.12
C LEU A 9 4.97 12.04 -8.35
N CYS A 10 6.09 11.91 -9.07
CA CYS A 10 7.41 11.84 -8.44
C CYS A 10 7.85 13.24 -7.95
N LYS A 11 9.04 13.35 -7.33
CA LYS A 11 9.58 14.63 -6.85
C LYS A 11 9.90 15.64 -7.98
N HIS A 12 9.98 15.16 -9.23
CA HIS A 12 10.09 16.02 -10.41
C HIS A 12 8.73 16.51 -10.93
N ASN A 13 7.64 16.18 -10.24
CA ASN A 13 6.26 16.51 -10.62
C ASN A 13 5.82 15.85 -11.94
N ILE A 14 6.39 14.68 -12.26
CA ILE A 14 6.11 13.89 -13.47
C ILE A 14 5.37 12.60 -13.07
N SER A 15 4.45 12.16 -13.93
CA SER A 15 3.76 10.88 -13.76
C SER A 15 4.75 9.72 -13.74
N PRO A 16 4.77 8.90 -12.67
CA PRO A 16 5.68 7.78 -12.57
C PRO A 16 5.26 6.67 -13.54
N ILE A 17 6.22 5.81 -13.86
CA ILE A 17 6.00 4.62 -14.69
C ILE A 17 5.76 3.39 -13.81
N GLU A 18 4.82 2.54 -14.22
CA GLU A 18 4.60 1.24 -13.59
C GLU A 18 5.61 0.21 -14.13
N GLN A 19 6.23 -0.52 -13.21
CA GLN A 19 7.12 -1.64 -13.52
C GLN A 19 6.73 -2.87 -12.71
N THR A 20 6.98 -4.04 -13.27
CA THR A 20 6.78 -5.32 -12.58
C THR A 20 8.13 -5.87 -12.14
N VAL A 21 8.23 -6.36 -10.91
CA VAL A 21 9.41 -7.06 -10.42
C VAL A 21 9.60 -8.35 -11.22
N LYS A 22 10.62 -8.36 -12.08
CA LYS A 22 11.00 -9.54 -12.89
C LYS A 22 11.98 -10.47 -12.16
N LYS A 23 12.65 -9.95 -11.12
CA LYS A 23 13.63 -10.72 -10.34
C LYS A 23 12.92 -11.83 -9.56
N ASN A 24 13.53 -13.01 -9.50
CA ASN A 24 13.05 -14.13 -8.69
C ASN A 24 13.06 -13.78 -7.20
N GLY A 25 12.02 -14.17 -6.47
CA GLY A 25 11.86 -13.94 -5.04
C GLY A 25 10.41 -13.68 -4.64
N ALA A 26 10.18 -13.41 -3.35
CA ALA A 26 8.85 -13.20 -2.78
C ALA A 26 8.06 -12.04 -3.41
N ASN A 27 8.75 -11.08 -4.03
CA ASN A 27 8.13 -9.93 -4.69
C ASN A 27 7.99 -10.09 -6.21
N ARG A 28 8.36 -11.23 -6.80
CA ARG A 28 8.24 -11.47 -8.25
C ARG A 28 6.79 -11.31 -8.69
N GLY A 29 6.58 -10.56 -9.77
CA GLY A 29 5.24 -10.30 -10.30
C GLY A 29 4.50 -9.14 -9.62
N ARG A 30 5.00 -8.59 -8.50
CA ARG A 30 4.43 -7.37 -7.91
C ARG A 30 4.75 -6.15 -8.77
N ARG A 31 3.82 -5.20 -8.82
CA ARG A 31 3.91 -3.97 -9.61
C ARG A 31 4.27 -2.80 -8.72
N PHE A 32 5.10 -1.89 -9.19
CA PHE A 32 5.54 -0.70 -8.47
C PHE A 32 5.64 0.50 -9.42
N LEU A 33 5.41 1.70 -8.90
CA LEU A 33 5.64 2.96 -9.58
C LEU A 33 7.05 3.48 -9.26
N ARG A 34 7.71 4.05 -10.26
CA ARG A 34 8.99 4.76 -10.08
C ARG A 34 9.11 5.97 -10.99
N CYS A 35 10.05 6.87 -10.70
CA CYS A 35 10.34 8.00 -11.58
C CYS A 35 10.81 7.52 -12.97
N PRO A 36 10.32 8.09 -14.09
CA PRO A 36 10.82 7.76 -15.43
C PRO A 36 12.30 8.13 -15.64
N ASN A 37 12.78 9.18 -14.97
CA ASN A 37 14.15 9.69 -15.11
C ASN A 37 15.16 8.95 -14.22
N TRP A 38 14.78 7.88 -13.53
CA TRP A 38 15.62 7.15 -12.58
C TRP A 38 17.00 6.71 -13.09
N LYS A 39 17.20 6.60 -14.41
CA LYS A 39 18.50 6.24 -15.02
C LYS A 39 19.45 7.42 -15.19
N ILE A 40 18.91 8.64 -15.23
CA ILE A 40 19.64 9.87 -15.55
C ILE A 40 19.72 10.76 -14.30
N ASP A 41 18.59 10.97 -13.63
CA ASP A 41 18.46 11.75 -12.40
C ASP A 41 17.42 11.08 -11.49
N ASP A 42 17.90 10.30 -10.52
CA ASP A 42 17.04 9.55 -9.61
C ASP A 42 16.60 10.40 -8.42
N CYS A 43 15.31 10.72 -8.36
CA CYS A 43 14.73 11.36 -7.19
C CYS A 43 14.38 10.40 -6.04
N GLY A 44 14.58 9.09 -6.25
CA GLY A 44 14.31 8.04 -5.28
C GLY A 44 12.82 7.75 -5.08
N PHE A 45 11.95 8.17 -6.02
CA PHE A 45 10.52 7.88 -5.95
C PHE A 45 10.23 6.39 -6.22
N PHE A 46 9.56 5.73 -5.26
CA PHE A 46 9.18 4.33 -5.31
C PHE A 46 7.87 4.10 -4.53
N GLN A 47 6.89 3.42 -5.14
CA GLN A 47 5.62 3.09 -4.50
C GLN A 47 5.10 1.74 -5.01
N TRP A 48 4.66 0.84 -4.12
CA TRP A 48 3.99 -0.39 -4.58
C TRP A 48 2.61 -0.09 -5.15
N VAL A 49 2.30 -0.71 -6.30
CA VAL A 49 0.94 -0.77 -6.84
C VAL A 49 0.27 -1.98 -6.22
N GLU A 50 -0.51 -1.75 -5.17
CA GLU A 50 -1.34 -2.78 -4.58
C GLU A 50 -2.41 -3.18 -5.62
N GLY A 51 -2.22 -4.34 -6.24
CA GLY A 51 -3.25 -4.96 -7.07
C GLY A 51 -4.37 -5.46 -6.16
N GLY A 52 -5.63 -5.24 -6.55
CA GLY A 52 -6.81 -5.68 -5.82
C GLY A 52 -6.97 -7.21 -5.73
N ALA A 53 -6.07 -7.86 -5.00
CA ALA A 53 -6.18 -9.23 -4.56
C ALA A 53 -5.71 -9.26 -3.10
N SER A 54 -6.71 -9.12 -2.23
CA SER A 54 -6.73 -9.51 -0.82
C SER A 54 -5.64 -10.51 -0.42
N THR A 55 -4.66 -10.03 0.35
CA THR A 55 -4.07 -10.85 1.42
C THR A 55 -4.75 -10.44 2.71
N CYS A 56 -5.76 -11.21 3.09
CA CYS A 56 -6.28 -11.18 4.44
C CYS A 56 -5.15 -11.56 5.41
N SER A 57 -4.68 -10.60 6.21
CA SER A 57 -4.37 -10.70 7.65
C SER A 57 -3.42 -9.59 8.10
N ARG A 58 -3.94 -8.37 8.26
CA ARG A 58 -3.89 -7.68 9.56
C ARG A 58 -4.99 -6.64 9.58
N SER A 59 -5.94 -6.86 10.48
CA SER A 59 -7.04 -5.96 10.82
C SER A 59 -6.52 -4.53 11.02
N SER A 60 -6.92 -3.58 10.18
CA SER A 60 -7.04 -2.20 10.64
C SER A 60 -8.39 -2.11 11.34
N SER A 61 -8.32 -2.01 12.66
CA SER A 61 -9.44 -1.73 13.55
C SER A 61 -10.27 -0.57 13.01
N LEU A 62 -11.42 -0.88 12.42
CA LEU A 62 -12.58 -0.04 12.66
C LEU A 62 -12.91 -0.25 14.13
N LEU A 63 -12.56 0.72 14.98
CA LEU A 63 -13.15 0.82 16.31
C LEU A 63 -14.63 1.11 16.10
N THR A 64 -15.41 0.06 15.88
CA THR A 64 -16.81 0.07 16.29
C THR A 64 -16.79 0.13 17.81
N GLU A 65 -17.12 1.30 18.34
CA GLU A 65 -17.67 1.45 19.69
C GLU A 65 -18.71 0.36 19.91
N GLU A 66 -18.60 -0.36 21.03
CA GLU A 66 -19.67 -0.97 21.84
C GLU A 66 -19.00 -1.85 22.90
N ASN A 67 -18.30 -1.22 23.84
CA ASN A 67 -17.79 -1.91 25.02
C ASN A 67 -18.89 -1.94 26.08
N LYS A 68 -19.78 -2.93 25.99
CA LYS A 68 -20.74 -3.26 27.04
C LYS A 68 -20.76 -4.75 27.30
N PHE A 69 -19.90 -5.20 28.22
CA PHE A 69 -20.23 -6.33 29.08
C PHE A 69 -19.50 -6.24 30.41
N ASP A 70 -20.17 -5.59 31.35
CA ASP A 70 -19.83 -5.58 32.76
C ASP A 70 -20.16 -6.95 33.37
N LYS A 71 -19.15 -7.75 33.72
CA LYS A 71 -19.28 -8.86 34.68
C LYS A 71 -18.01 -9.03 35.50
N LYS A 72 -17.93 -8.20 36.54
CA LYS A 72 -17.70 -8.54 37.96
C LYS A 72 -16.84 -9.77 38.30
N ASN A 73 -15.94 -9.54 39.25
CA ASN A 73 -15.51 -10.45 40.33
C ASN A 73 -14.18 -11.21 40.13
N VAL A 74 -13.09 -10.59 40.56
CA VAL A 74 -11.98 -11.32 41.20
C VAL A 74 -11.91 -10.85 42.63
N GLN A 75 -12.34 -11.73 43.53
CA GLN A 75 -12.10 -11.67 44.95
C GLN A 75 -11.40 -12.98 45.30
N LEU A 76 -10.13 -12.87 45.69
CA LEU A 76 -9.43 -13.50 46.81
C LEU A 76 -7.93 -13.17 46.70
#